data_AF-A0A936YS20-F1
#
_entry.id   AF-A0A936YS20-F1
#
_cell.length_a   1.000
_cell.length_b   1.000
_cell.length_c   1.000
_cell.angle_alpha   90.00
_cell.angle_beta   90.00
_cell.angle_gamma   90.00
#
_symmetry.space_group_name_H-M   'P 1'
#
loop_
_entity.id
_entity.type
_entity.pdbx_description
1 polymer ?
#
loop_
_entity_poly.entity_id
_entity_poly.type
_entity_poly.pdbx_seq_one_letter_code
_entity_poly.pdbx_strand_id
1 'polypeptide(L)'
;MPVILRIGLAAILLVPGLIGLAGFCFLLSEWVDQGFGFASDRWLMALFVIAALCAVSFSVLTVGIILRFARWKKAAKASLVLSVIAVLTIVLGYQMLLDALGPDDAEGPTMAFIASAAALILIAAPPFLHWFRHVEIK
;
A
#
# COMPACT_ATOMS: atom_id res chain seq x y z
N MET A 1 14.23 23.81 -1.53
CA MET A 1 14.57 22.74 -0.55
C MET A 1 15.74 21.91 -1.08
N PRO A 2 16.83 21.76 -0.30
CA PRO A 2 17.94 20.89 -0.65
C PRO A 2 17.48 19.43 -0.73
N VAL A 3 18.09 18.64 -1.62
CA VAL A 3 17.75 17.23 -1.89
C VAL A 3 17.73 16.38 -0.61
N ILE A 4 18.67 16.64 0.31
CA ILE A 4 18.80 15.96 1.60
C ILE A 4 17.52 16.09 2.44
N LEU A 5 16.89 17.27 2.44
CA LEU A 5 15.70 17.53 3.25
C LEU A 5 14.46 16.82 2.71
N ARG A 6 14.36 16.63 1.39
CA ARG A 6 13.31 15.81 0.76
C ARG A 6 13.48 14.33 1.08
N ILE A 7 14.72 13.84 1.08
CA ILE A 7 15.02 12.45 1.44
C ILE A 7 14.74 12.21 2.93
N GLY A 8 15.11 13.15 3.81
CA GLY A 8 14.78 13.08 5.22
C GLY A 8 13.27 13.06 5.47
N LEU A 9 12.51 13.93 4.79
CA LEU A 9 11.05 13.92 4.85
C LEU A 9 10.45 12.60 4.35
N ALA A 10 10.96 12.07 3.24
CA ALA A 10 10.53 10.77 2.72
C ALA A 10 10.79 9.64 3.72
N ALA A 11 11.94 9.65 4.40
CA ALA A 11 12.25 8.65 5.43
C ALA A 11 11.29 8.72 6.62
N ILE A 12 10.94 9.92 7.07
CA ILE A 12 9.96 10.11 8.16
C ILE A 12 8.57 9.63 7.72
N LEU A 13 8.14 9.96 6.51
CA LEU A 13 6.83 9.55 5.98
C LEU A 13 6.75 8.06 5.65
N LEU A 14 7.89 7.37 5.62
CA LEU A 14 7.94 5.91 5.44
C LEU A 14 7.64 5.16 6.75
N VAL A 15 7.82 5.81 7.92
CA VAL A 15 7.58 5.22 9.25
C VAL A 15 6.15 4.66 9.41
N PRO A 16 5.06 5.40 9.14
CA PRO A 16 3.71 4.84 9.26
C PRO A 16 3.51 3.63 8.33
N GLY A 17 4.14 3.63 7.15
CA GLY A 17 4.07 2.54 6.20
C GLY A 17 4.79 1.29 6.68
N LEU A 18 5.93 1.44 7.36
CA LEU A 18 6.62 0.32 7.99
C LEU A 18 5.81 -0.27 9.15
N ILE A 19 5.18 0.58 9.96
CA ILE A 19 4.31 0.13 11.04
C ILE A 19 3.09 -0.62 10.46
N GLY A 20 2.45 -0.05 9.44
CA GLY A 20 1.35 -0.67 8.73
C GLY A 20 1.75 -1.99 8.08
N LEU A 21 2.93 -2.06 7.47
CA LEU A 21 3.45 -3.29 6.85
C LEU A 21 3.75 -4.37 7.89
N ALA A 22 4.34 -4.01 9.03
CA ALA A 22 4.58 -4.95 10.12
C ALA A 22 3.26 -5.51 10.68
N GLY A 23 2.27 -4.65 10.91
CA GLY A 23 0.93 -5.06 11.32
C GLY A 23 0.25 -5.94 10.26
N PHE A 24 0.40 -5.60 8.97
CA PHE A 24 -0.09 -6.40 7.87
C PHE A 24 0.54 -7.80 7.84
N CYS A 25 1.86 -7.90 7.98
CA CYS A 25 2.56 -9.19 8.02
C CYS A 25 2.12 -10.04 9.22
N PHE A 26 1.84 -9.42 10.37
CA PHE A 26 1.30 -10.12 11.53
C PHE A 26 -0.09 -10.69 11.24
N LEU A 27 -1.01 -9.87 10.72
CA LEU A 27 -2.36 -10.31 10.34
C LEU A 27 -2.33 -11.38 9.24
N LEU A 28 -1.41 -11.25 8.29
CA LEU A 28 -1.23 -12.23 7.22
C LEU A 28 -0.74 -13.57 7.78
N SER A 29 0.20 -13.57 8.72
CA SER A 29 0.63 -14.79 9.40
C SER A 29 -0.54 -15.46 10.09
N GLU A 30 -1.32 -14.69 10.86
CA GLU A 30 -2.49 -15.21 11.58
C GLU A 30 -3.53 -15.80 10.62
N TRP A 31 -3.82 -15.10 9.53
CA TRP A 31 -4.75 -15.57 8.50
C TRP A 31 -4.26 -16.86 7.82
N VAL A 32 -2.96 -16.98 7.54
CA VAL A 32 -2.37 -18.19 6.96
C VAL A 32 -2.37 -19.35 7.97
N ASP A 33 -2.01 -19.09 9.22
CA ASP A 33 -1.95 -20.10 10.29
C ASP A 33 -3.33 -20.69 10.61
N GLN A 34 -4.39 -19.92 10.36
CA GLN A 34 -5.78 -20.35 10.52
C GLN A 34 -6.38 -20.96 9.23
N GLY A 35 -5.56 -21.19 8.20
CA GLY A 35 -5.99 -21.87 6.97
C GLY A 35 -6.70 -20.96 5.98
N PHE A 36 -6.29 -19.69 5.89
CA PHE A 36 -6.89 -18.63 5.06
C PHE A 36 -8.29 -18.20 5.52
N GLY A 37 -8.52 -18.22 6.83
CA GLY A 37 -9.77 -17.74 7.43
C GLY A 37 -9.55 -17.19 8.82
N PHE A 38 -10.16 -16.06 9.16
CA PHE A 38 -10.17 -15.54 10.53
C PHE A 38 -11.19 -16.30 11.38
N ALA A 39 -10.70 -16.99 12.41
CA ALA A 39 -11.47 -17.67 13.45
C ALA A 39 -11.89 -16.72 14.58
N SER A 40 -11.17 -15.62 14.76
CA SER A 40 -11.44 -14.55 15.74
C SER A 40 -12.51 -13.56 15.26
N ASP A 41 -12.77 -12.51 16.06
CA ASP A 41 -13.71 -11.41 15.74
C ASP A 41 -13.42 -10.78 14.37
N ARG A 42 -14.12 -11.26 13.33
CA ARG A 42 -13.86 -10.93 11.93
C ARG A 42 -14.00 -9.44 11.62
N TRP A 43 -14.96 -8.78 12.25
CA TRP A 43 -15.16 -7.33 12.09
C TRP A 43 -13.96 -6.51 12.60
N LEU A 44 -13.33 -6.96 13.69
CA LEU A 44 -12.15 -6.32 14.27
C LEU A 44 -10.93 -6.54 13.36
N MET A 45 -10.82 -7.75 12.79
CA MET A 45 -9.79 -8.07 11.79
C MET A 45 -9.94 -7.21 10.53
N ALA A 46 -11.16 -7.00 10.03
CA ALA A 46 -11.41 -6.08 8.92
C ALA A 46 -10.90 -4.67 9.21
N LEU A 47 -11.16 -4.15 10.42
CA LEU A 47 -10.70 -2.82 10.83
C LEU A 47 -9.17 -2.73 10.84
N PHE A 48 -8.48 -3.75 11.38
CA PHE A 48 -7.02 -3.78 11.40
C PHE A 48 -6.40 -3.93 10.00
N VAL A 49 -7.00 -4.74 9.13
CA VAL A 49 -6.56 -4.87 7.74
C VAL A 49 -6.73 -3.53 7.01
N ILE A 50 -7.86 -2.85 7.16
CA ILE A 50 -8.09 -1.51 6.57
C ILE A 50 -7.06 -0.51 7.10
N ALA A 51 -6.83 -0.46 8.41
CA ALA A 51 -5.87 0.45 9.02
C ALA A 51 -4.45 0.22 8.49
N ALA A 52 -4.03 -1.04 8.37
CA ALA A 52 -2.73 -1.41 7.83
C ALA A 52 -2.59 -1.01 6.35
N LEU A 53 -3.62 -1.29 5.53
CA LEU A 53 -3.67 -0.91 4.12
C LEU A 53 -3.59 0.59 3.93
N CYS A 54 -4.33 1.37 4.72
CA CYS A 54 -4.30 2.83 4.70
C CYS A 54 -2.91 3.37 5.04
N ALA A 55 -2.26 2.83 6.09
CA ALA A 55 -0.93 3.26 6.53
C ALA A 55 0.15 2.98 5.47
N VAL A 56 0.13 1.79 4.85
CA VAL A 56 1.04 1.42 3.76
C VAL A 56 0.78 2.29 2.53
N SER A 57 -0.48 2.42 2.11
CA SER A 57 -0.86 3.19 0.92
C SER A 57 -0.49 4.66 1.05
N PHE A 58 -0.78 5.27 2.20
CA PHE A 58 -0.42 6.66 2.51
C PHE A 58 1.09 6.89 2.36
N SER A 59 1.89 5.98 2.92
CA SER A 59 3.35 6.11 2.92
C SER A 59 3.92 5.90 1.52
N VAL A 60 3.43 4.91 0.78
CA VAL A 60 3.87 4.66 -0.61
C VAL A 60 3.53 5.83 -1.51
N LEU A 61 2.32 6.39 -1.41
CA LEU A 61 1.91 7.56 -2.20
C LEU A 61 2.75 8.79 -1.87
N THR A 62 2.87 9.14 -0.59
CA THR A 62 3.61 10.33 -0.16
C THR A 62 5.11 10.23 -0.49
N VAL A 63 5.73 9.08 -0.22
CA VAL A 63 7.14 8.83 -0.54
C VAL A 63 7.36 8.80 -2.05
N GLY A 64 6.49 8.15 -2.82
CA GLY A 64 6.56 8.13 -4.28
C GLY A 64 6.53 9.53 -4.89
N ILE A 65 5.63 10.39 -4.40
CA ILE A 65 5.54 11.79 -4.81
C ILE A 65 6.82 12.56 -4.44
N ILE A 66 7.33 12.41 -3.23
CA ILE A 66 8.54 13.13 -2.79
C ILE A 66 9.79 12.68 -3.57
N LEU A 67 9.95 11.37 -3.79
CA LEU A 67 11.06 10.81 -4.56
C LEU A 67 11.05 11.31 -6.01
N ARG A 68 9.86 11.52 -6.59
CA ARG A 68 9.70 12.17 -7.90
C ARG A 68 10.34 13.56 -7.92
N PHE A 69 10.04 14.38 -6.91
CA PHE A 69 10.58 15.74 -6.84
C PHE A 69 12.05 15.78 -6.39
N ALA A 70 12.57 14.75 -5.72
CA ALA A 70 13.95 14.69 -5.29
C ALA A 70 14.97 14.59 -6.43
N ARG A 71 14.55 14.22 -7.66
CA ARG A 71 15.42 14.03 -8.85
C ARG A 71 16.62 13.11 -8.58
N TRP A 72 16.46 12.15 -7.67
CA TRP A 72 17.52 11.24 -7.27
C TRP A 72 17.68 10.12 -8.30
N LYS A 73 18.92 9.80 -8.72
CA LYS A 73 19.20 8.77 -9.74
C LYS A 73 18.62 7.38 -9.39
N LYS A 74 18.47 7.06 -8.11
CA LYS A 74 17.90 5.79 -7.63
C LYS A 74 16.39 5.84 -7.37
N ALA A 75 15.74 6.99 -7.55
CA ALA A 75 14.32 7.19 -7.25
C ALA A 75 13.40 6.22 -8.03
N ALA A 76 13.72 5.93 -9.30
CA ALA A 76 12.94 4.99 -10.11
C ALA A 76 12.94 3.57 -9.51
N LYS A 77 14.11 3.06 -9.07
CA LYS A 77 14.21 1.73 -8.45
C LYS A 77 13.46 1.68 -7.11
N ALA A 78 13.61 2.70 -6.28
CA ALA A 78 12.92 2.77 -4.99
C ALA A 78 11.39 2.85 -5.16
N SER A 79 10.91 3.67 -6.10
CA SER A 79 9.48 3.78 -6.44
C SER A 79 8.92 2.44 -6.94
N LEU A 80 9.67 1.73 -7.80
CA LEU A 80 9.27 0.40 -8.27
C LEU A 80 9.11 -0.60 -7.11
N VAL A 81 10.08 -0.65 -6.19
CA VAL A 81 10.01 -1.54 -5.01
C VAL A 81 8.80 -1.19 -4.13
N LEU A 82 8.56 0.10 -3.87
CA LEU A 82 7.41 0.55 -3.09
C LEU A 82 6.08 0.17 -3.75
N SER A 83 5.97 0.28 -5.07
CA SER A 83 4.77 -0.13 -5.79
C SER A 83 4.58 -1.65 -5.77
N VAL A 84 5.63 -2.46 -5.92
CA VAL A 84 5.51 -3.93 -5.79
C VAL A 84 5.01 -4.32 -4.40
N ILE A 85 5.59 -3.74 -3.34
CA ILE A 85 5.16 -4.00 -1.97
C ILE A 85 3.69 -3.64 -1.79
N ALA A 86 3.28 -2.44 -2.23
CA ALA A 86 1.90 -2.02 -2.10
C ALA A 86 0.91 -2.85 -2.92
N VAL A 87 1.27 -3.28 -4.13
CA VAL A 87 0.42 -4.17 -4.93
C VAL A 87 0.18 -5.48 -4.18
N LEU A 88 1.24 -6.09 -3.63
CA LEU A 88 1.10 -7.31 -2.83
C LEU A 88 0.25 -7.08 -1.59
N THR A 89 0.49 -6.00 -0.85
CA THR A 89 -0.29 -5.65 0.34
C THR A 89 -1.76 -5.43 0.01
N ILE A 90 -2.09 -4.74 -1.09
CA ILE A 90 -3.49 -4.50 -1.48
C ILE A 90 -4.18 -5.79 -1.93
N VAL A 91 -3.53 -6.59 -2.78
CA VAL A 91 -4.12 -7.82 -3.29
C VAL A 91 -4.39 -8.81 -2.15
N LEU A 92 -3.41 -9.04 -1.28
CA LEU A 92 -3.56 -9.93 -0.14
C LEU A 92 -4.53 -9.34 0.90
N GLY A 93 -4.46 -8.03 1.16
CA GLY A 93 -5.37 -7.34 2.06
C GLY A 93 -6.83 -7.38 1.59
N TYR A 94 -7.07 -7.33 0.28
CA TYR A 94 -8.40 -7.54 -0.29
C TYR A 94 -8.91 -8.96 -0.01
N GLN A 95 -8.08 -10.00 -0.18
CA GLN A 95 -8.48 -11.38 0.15
C GLN A 95 -8.82 -11.54 1.63
N MET A 96 -7.99 -10.97 2.51
CA MET A 96 -8.25 -10.96 3.95
C MET A 96 -9.52 -10.19 4.32
N LEU A 97 -9.82 -9.09 3.61
CA LEU A 97 -11.06 -8.33 3.79
C LEU A 97 -12.29 -9.10 3.35
N LEU A 98 -12.23 -9.83 2.24
CA LEU A 98 -13.33 -10.68 1.79
C LEU A 98 -13.68 -11.74 2.83
N ASP A 99 -12.67 -12.38 3.40
CA ASP A 99 -12.87 -13.36 4.47
C ASP A 99 -13.44 -12.71 5.75
N ALA A 100 -12.93 -11.53 6.11
CA ALA A 100 -13.36 -10.80 7.30
C ALA A 100 -14.79 -10.23 7.22
N LEU A 101 -15.27 -9.86 6.02
CA LEU A 101 -16.63 -9.32 5.83
C LEU A 101 -17.72 -10.39 5.87
N GLY A 102 -17.35 -11.66 5.66
CA GLY A 102 -18.28 -12.79 5.74
C GLY A 102 -19.31 -12.83 4.60
N PRO A 103 -20.10 -13.92 4.52
CA PRO A 103 -21.03 -14.15 3.41
C PRO A 103 -22.36 -13.39 3.51
N ASP A 104 -22.69 -12.85 4.68
CA ASP A 104 -23.99 -12.21 4.95
C ASP A 104 -24.04 -10.73 4.52
N ASP A 105 -22.90 -10.14 4.18
CA ASP A 105 -22.80 -8.77 3.66
C ASP A 105 -22.57 -8.79 2.15
N ALA A 106 -23.62 -8.46 1.38
CA ALA A 106 -23.55 -8.40 -0.07
C ALA A 106 -22.89 -7.11 -0.59
N GLU A 107 -22.88 -6.03 0.21
CA GLU A 107 -22.40 -4.71 -0.21
C GLU A 107 -20.90 -4.53 0.12
N GLY A 108 -20.46 -5.05 1.27
CA GLY A 108 -19.08 -4.98 1.75
C GLY A 108 -18.02 -5.45 0.74
N PRO A 109 -18.15 -6.66 0.15
CA PRO A 109 -17.21 -7.17 -0.86
C PRO A 109 -17.08 -6.27 -2.08
N THR A 110 -18.20 -5.70 -2.55
CA THR A 110 -18.23 -4.80 -3.70
C THR A 110 -17.51 -3.49 -3.40
N MET A 111 -17.74 -2.90 -2.22
CA MET A 111 -17.04 -1.69 -1.80
C MET A 111 -15.54 -1.94 -1.59
N ALA A 112 -15.18 -3.07 -0.98
CA ALA A 112 -13.79 -3.48 -0.78
C ALA A 112 -13.06 -3.66 -2.11
N PHE A 113 -13.72 -4.22 -3.12
CA PHE A 113 -13.19 -4.35 -4.47
C PHE A 113 -12.94 -2.98 -5.11
N ILE A 114 -13.94 -2.09 -5.11
CA ILE A 114 -13.81 -0.75 -5.69
C ILE A 114 -12.68 0.04 -5.01
N ALA A 115 -12.61 0.00 -3.68
CA ALA A 115 -11.57 0.67 -2.91
C ALA A 115 -10.17 0.12 -3.22
N SER A 116 -10.03 -1.21 -3.31
CA SER A 116 -8.76 -1.87 -3.64
C SER A 116 -8.32 -1.57 -5.08
N ALA A 117 -9.25 -1.60 -6.03
CA ALA A 117 -8.98 -1.24 -7.43
C ALA A 117 -8.53 0.23 -7.55
N ALA A 118 -9.23 1.15 -6.88
CA ALA A 118 -8.85 2.56 -6.83
C ALA A 118 -7.46 2.75 -6.21
N ALA A 119 -7.17 2.07 -5.09
CA ALA A 119 -5.87 2.12 -4.44
C ALA A 119 -4.74 1.62 -5.35
N LEU A 120 -4.95 0.52 -6.08
CA LEU A 120 -3.98 0.00 -7.06
C LEU A 120 -3.67 1.01 -8.17
N ILE A 121 -4.70 1.65 -8.72
CA ILE A 121 -4.53 2.68 -9.77
C ILE A 121 -3.71 3.85 -9.22
N LEU A 122 -4.02 4.32 -8.02
CA LEU A 122 -3.31 5.43 -7.39
C LEU A 122 -1.84 5.09 -7.11
N ILE A 123 -1.54 3.87 -6.63
CA ILE A 123 -0.18 3.45 -6.30
C ILE A 123 0.64 3.01 -7.52
N ALA A 124 0.00 2.71 -8.64
CA ALA A 124 0.70 2.54 -9.91
C ALA A 124 1.22 3.87 -10.46
N ALA A 125 0.65 5.01 -10.08
CA ALA A 125 1.01 6.32 -10.66
C ALA A 125 2.49 6.72 -10.44
N PRO A 126 3.10 6.60 -9.23
CA PRO A 126 4.46 7.09 -9.00
C PRO A 126 5.54 6.47 -9.90
N PRO A 127 5.59 5.15 -10.16
CA PRO A 127 6.51 4.56 -11.14
C PRO A 127 6.32 5.11 -12.56
N PHE A 128 5.08 5.19 -13.06
CA PHE A 128 4.82 5.67 -14.42
C PHE A 128 5.21 7.13 -14.59
N LEU A 129 4.98 7.97 -13.57
CA LEU A 129 5.36 9.39 -13.57
C LEU A 129 6.87 9.62 -13.66
N HIS A 130 7.70 8.66 -13.26
CA HIS A 130 9.15 8.71 -13.46
C HIS A 130 9.56 8.41 -14.90
N TRP A 131 8.81 7.58 -15.62
CA TRP A 131 9.17 7.10 -16.96
C TRP A 131 8.82 8.11 -18.06
N PHE A 132 7.70 8.82 -17.94
CA PHE A 132 7.26 9.80 -18.95
C PHE A 132 8.22 10.98 -19.14
N ARG A 133 9.05 11.31 -18.15
CA ARG A 133 10.01 12.43 -18.26
C ARG A 133 11.20 12.15 -19.19
N HIS A 134 11.43 10.89 -19.57
CA HIS A 134 12.45 10.54 -20.55
C HIS A 134 11.99 10.72 -22.00
N VAL A 135 10.71 11.04 -22.24
CA VAL A 135 10.13 11.19 -23.59
C VAL A 135 10.19 12.64 -24.10
N GLU A 136 10.42 13.62 -23.23
CA GLU A 136 10.49 15.05 -23.59
C GLU A 136 11.92 15.61 -23.50
N ILE A 137 12.85 15.14 -24.34
CA ILE A 137 13.93 15.97 -24.90
C ILE A 137 14.32 15.39 -26.27
N LYS A 138 13.72 15.90 -27.33
CA LYS A 138 14.31 16.01 -28.67
C LYS A 138 13.98 17.37 -29.23
#